data_AF-A0A2Z5FT62-F1
#
_entry.id   AF-A0A2Z5FT62-F1
#
_cell.length_a   1.000
_cell.length_b   1.000
_cell.length_c   1.000
_cell.angle_alpha   90.00
_cell.angle_beta   90.00
_cell.angle_gamma   90.00
#
_symmetry.space_group_name_H-M   'P 1'
#
loop_
_entity.id
_entity.type
_entity.pdbx_description
1 polymer ?
#
loop_
_entity_poly.entity_id
_entity_poly.type
_entity_poly.pdbx_seq_one_letter_code
_entity_poly.pdbx_strand_id
1 'polypeptide(L)' 'MSESKLEFPEVVGKSVAEVSVLDDPEFGKEVLIRFSDGTQLSIAVGVRQTIDARYCKEDKPDMPISHKQVT' A
#
# COMPACT_ATOMS: atom_id res chain seq x y z
N MET A 1 -1.03 8.25 18.14
CA MET A 1 -2.21 7.64 17.49
C MET A 1 -2.08 7.95 16.02
N SER A 2 -1.82 6.94 15.18
CA SER A 2 -1.75 7.12 13.73
C SER A 2 -3.18 7.29 13.21
N GLU A 3 -3.48 8.40 12.56
CA GLU A 3 -4.80 8.62 11.97
C GLU A 3 -5.06 7.56 10.89
N SER A 4 -6.01 6.67 11.17
CA SER A 4 -6.45 5.60 10.27
C SER A 4 -7.39 6.10 9.17
N LYS A 5 -7.38 7.42 8.90
CA LYS A 5 -8.26 8.09 7.95
C LYS A 5 -7.42 8.95 7.01
N LEU A 6 -7.62 8.73 5.72
CA LEU A 6 -7.16 9.63 4.66
C LEU A 6 -8.36 10.43 4.17
N GLU A 7 -8.17 11.74 4.01
CA GLU A 7 -9.20 12.65 3.50
C GLU A 7 -8.76 13.20 2.14
N PHE A 8 -9.71 13.25 1.21
CA PHE A 8 -9.54 13.80 -0.13
C PHE A 8 -10.58 14.91 -0.35
N PRO A 9 -10.43 16.08 0.29
CA PRO A 9 -11.43 17.15 0.21
C PRO A 9 -11.73 17.60 -1.23
N GLU A 10 -10.78 17.47 -2.14
CA GLU A 10 -10.89 17.81 -3.56
C GLU A 10 -11.89 16.94 -4.34
N VAL A 11 -12.27 15.76 -3.81
CA VAL A 11 -13.24 14.87 -4.46
C VAL A 11 -14.68 15.10 -3.99
N VAL A 12 -14.88 15.95 -2.98
CA VAL A 12 -16.20 16.24 -2.42
C VAL A 12 -17.09 16.89 -3.48
N GLY A 13 -18.29 16.33 -3.65
CA GLY A 13 -19.27 16.82 -4.63
C GLY A 13 -19.02 16.34 -6.07
N LYS A 14 -17.94 15.59 -6.33
CA LYS A 14 -17.73 14.97 -7.63
C LYS A 14 -18.62 13.74 -7.82
N SER A 15 -19.07 13.52 -9.05
CA SER A 15 -19.75 12.29 -9.43
C SER A 15 -18.75 11.24 -9.88
N VAL A 16 -18.93 10.01 -9.40
CA VAL A 16 -18.12 8.86 -9.80
C VAL A 16 -18.67 8.29 -11.12
N ALA A 17 -17.79 8.15 -12.11
CA ALA A 17 -18.10 7.52 -13.39
C ALA A 17 -17.77 6.03 -13.39
N GLU A 18 -16.64 5.65 -12.78
CA GLU A 18 -16.16 4.26 -12.76
C GLU A 18 -15.42 3.99 -11.44
N VAL A 19 -15.60 2.78 -10.91
CA VAL A 19 -14.80 2.23 -9.81
C VAL A 19 -14.25 0.89 -10.28
N SER A 20 -12.93 0.74 -10.22
CA SER A 20 -12.22 -0.45 -10.65
C SER A 20 -11.28 -0.92 -9.55
N VAL A 21 -11.26 -2.23 -9.31
CA VAL A 21 -10.31 -2.88 -8.40
C VAL A 21 -9.33 -3.66 -9.24
N LEU A 22 -8.07 -3.25 -9.18
CA LEU A 22 -6.96 -3.93 -9.85
C LEU A 22 -6.29 -4.85 -8.85
N ASP A 23 -5.96 -6.06 -9.30
CA ASP A 23 -5.23 -7.04 -8.51
C ASP A 23 -3.89 -7.28 -9.21
N ASP A 24 -2.86 -6.56 -8.77
CA ASP A 24 -1.51 -6.68 -9.30
C ASP A 24 -0.73 -7.73 -8.47
N PRO A 25 -0.23 -8.82 -9.08
CA PRO A 25 0.51 -9.84 -8.35
C PRO A 25 1.81 -9.35 -7.68
N GLU A 26 2.43 -8.29 -8.21
CA GLU A 26 3.69 -7.73 -7.73
C GLU A 26 3.45 -6.63 -6.67
N PHE A 27 2.44 -5.78 -6.86
CA PHE A 27 2.22 -4.59 -6.03
C PHE A 27 1.00 -4.67 -5.10
N GLY A 28 0.17 -5.71 -5.23
CA GLY A 28 -1.04 -5.90 -4.45
C GLY A 28 -2.27 -5.25 -5.08
N LYS A 29 -3.29 -5.01 -4.25
CA LYS A 29 -4.58 -4.48 -4.74
C LYS A 29 -4.53 -2.98 -4.87
N GLU A 30 -5.16 -2.45 -5.90
CA GLU A 30 -5.35 -1.01 -6.09
C GLU A 30 -6.83 -0.72 -6.37
N VAL A 31 -7.37 0.32 -5.75
CA VAL A 31 -8.70 0.84 -6.04
C VAL A 31 -8.55 2.12 -6.85
N LEU A 32 -9.05 2.10 -8.09
CA LEU A 32 -9.09 3.25 -8.98
C LEU A 32 -10.53 3.79 -9.05
N ILE A 33 -10.67 5.08 -8.79
CA ILE A 33 -11.94 5.82 -8.90
C ILE A 33 -11.76 6.87 -10.00
N ARG A 34 -12.56 6.80 -11.06
CA ARG A 34 -12.66 7.85 -12.08
C ARG A 34 -13.90 8.69 -11.86
N PHE A 35 -13.73 10.00 -11.84
CA PHE A 35 -14.82 10.94 -11.73
C PHE A 35 -15.32 11.37 -13.12
N SER A 36 -16.58 11.78 -13.20
CA SER A 36 -17.21 12.19 -14.46
C SER A 36 -16.58 13.44 -15.09
N ASP A 37 -15.79 14.20 -14.32
CA ASP A 37 -15.02 15.36 -14.79
C ASP A 37 -13.68 14.97 -15.43
N GLY A 38 -13.38 13.68 -15.53
CA GLY A 38 -12.14 13.15 -16.11
C GLY A 38 -10.97 13.06 -15.12
N THR A 39 -11.14 13.51 -13.88
CA THR A 39 -10.12 13.32 -12.83
C THR A 39 -10.18 11.91 -12.25
N GLN A 40 -9.11 11.49 -11.56
CA GLN A 40 -9.02 10.16 -10.96
C GLN A 40 -8.36 10.17 -9.58
N LEU A 41 -8.74 9.20 -8.75
CA LEU A 41 -8.13 8.86 -7.47
C LEU A 41 -7.66 7.40 -7.52
N SER A 42 -6.37 7.17 -7.27
CA SER A 42 -5.76 5.84 -7.18
C SER A 42 -5.37 5.56 -5.73
N ILE A 43 -5.80 4.43 -5.20
CA ILE A 43 -5.61 4.02 -3.81
C ILE A 43 -4.93 2.65 -3.81
N ALA A 44 -3.62 2.63 -3.54
CA ALA A 44 -2.89 1.39 -3.33
C ALA A 44 -3.31 0.78 -1.98
N VAL A 45 -3.91 -0.41 -2.03
CA VAL A 45 -4.27 -1.23 -0.87
C VAL A 45 -3.14 -2.24 -0.64
N GLY A 46 -2.02 -1.73 -0.15
CA GLY A 46 -0.84 -2.53 0.19
C GLY A 46 -0.73 -2.79 1.69
N VAL A 47 -0.38 -4.03 2.07
CA VAL A 47 0.31 -4.26 3.35
C VAL A 47 1.72 -3.70 3.15
N ARG A 48 2.10 -2.66 3.88
CA ARG A 48 3.46 -2.09 3.80
C ARG A 48 4.47 -3.19 4.15
N GLN A 49 5.12 -3.78 3.15
CA GLN A 49 6.17 -4.77 3.36
C GLN A 49 7.47 -4.04 3.66
N THR A 50 7.99 -4.24 4.87
CA THR A 50 9.33 -3.78 5.24
C THR A 50 10.30 -4.92 4.99
N ILE A 51 11.32 -4.67 4.17
CA ILE A 51 12.41 -5.63 3.94
C ILE A 51 13.57 -5.23 4.85
N ASP A 52 13.82 -6.03 5.88
CA ASP A 52 15.06 -5.95 6.65
C ASP A 52 16.10 -6.85 6.02
N ALA A 53 17.15 -6.27 5.45
CA ALA A 53 18.28 -7.00 4.87
C ALA A 53 19.59 -6.63 5.58
N ARG A 54 20.45 -7.63 5.81
CA ARG A 54 21.83 -7.44 6.29
C ARG A 54 22.79 -8.10 5.32
N TYR A 55 23.90 -7.43 5.06
CA TYR A 55 25.00 -7.98 4.27
C TYR A 55 26.15 -8.36 5.23
N CYS A 56 26.44 -9.66 5.34
CA CYS A 56 27.52 -10.17 6.17
C CYS A 56 28.79 -10.41 5.33
N LYS A 57 29.93 -9.93 5.83
CA LYS A 57 31.24 -10.12 5.21
C LYS A 57 32.21 -10.81 6.18
N GLU A 58 31.78 -11.91 6.78
CA GLU A 58 32.58 -12.74 7.69
C GLU A 58 32.32 -14.23 7.47
N ASP A 59 33.27 -15.08 7.88
CA ASP A 59 33.26 -16.56 7.68
C ASP A 59 32.12 -17.28 8.43
N LYS A 60 31.32 -16.56 9.23
CA LYS A 60 30.15 -17.10 9.94
C LYS A 60 28.87 -16.38 9.51
N PRO A 61 27.82 -17.12 9.09
CA PRO A 61 26.54 -16.51 8.73
C PRO A 61 25.83 -15.94 9.96
N ASP A 62 25.21 -14.76 9.81
CA ASP A 62 24.35 -14.16 10.82
C ASP A 62 23.13 -15.05 11.13
N MET A 63 22.60 -14.91 12.35
CA MET A 63 21.31 -15.50 12.68
C MET A 63 20.18 -14.86 11.84
N PRO A 64 19.17 -15.64 11.39
CA PRO A 64 18.05 -15.11 10.64
C PRO A 64 17.32 -13.98 11.38
N ILE A 65 16.91 -12.96 10.62
CA ILE A 65 16.05 -11.90 11.13
C ILE A 65 14.65 -12.50 11.37
N SER A 66 14.38 -12.92 12.60
CA SER A 66 13.07 -13.43 13.04
C SER A 66 12.36 -12.33 13.83
N HIS A 67 11.35 -11.71 13.23
CA HIS A 67 10.37 -10.93 13.99
C HIS A 67 9.42 -11.93 14.65
N LYS A 68 9.58 -12.17 15.96
CA LYS A 68 8.56 -12.90 16.72
C LYS A 68 7.28 -12.06 16.62
N GLN A 69 6.23 -12.62 16.01
CA GLN A 69 4.88 -12.05 16.12
C GLN A 69 4.55 -11.92 17.60
N VAL A 70 4.36 -10.67 18.05
CA VAL A 70 3.78 -10.41 19.37
C VAL A 70 2.31 -10.78 19.24
N THR A 71 1.91 -11.85 19.92
CA THR A 71 0.54 -12.37 19.98
C THR A 71 -0.40 -11.40 20.68
#